data_AF-A0A966S189-F1
#
_entry.id   AF-A0A966S189-F1
#
_cell.length_a   1.000
_cell.length_b   1.000
_cell.length_c   1.000
_cell.angle_alpha   90.00
_cell.angle_beta   90.00
_cell.angle_gamma   90.00
#
_symmetry.space_group_name_H-M   'P 1'
#
loop_
_entity.id
_entity.type
_entity.pdbx_description
1 polymer ?
#
loop_
_entity_poly.entity_id
_entity_poly.type
_entity_poly.pdbx_seq_one_letter_code
_entity_poly.pdbx_strand_id
1 'polypeptide(L)'
;MKRQIIDALIPSSFPPIIAYEPVWAIGSGKTPDPASIKEVVDMIKKTVPNASVLYGGSVNGSNAQKLGAICDGLLVGSASKDVETFIQIIQQLEAL
;
A
#
# COMPACT_ATOMS: atom_id res chain seq x y z
N MET A 1 -0.30 -13.35 7.17
CA MET A 1 -1.20 -12.22 6.90
C MET A 1 -2.54 -12.28 7.61
N LYS A 2 -3.48 -13.21 7.32
CA LYS A 2 -4.81 -13.22 7.98
C LYS A 2 -4.74 -13.18 9.52
N ARG A 3 -3.81 -13.94 10.12
CA ARG A 3 -3.54 -13.91 11.56
C ARG A 3 -3.07 -12.53 12.06
N GLN A 4 -2.16 -11.88 11.35
CA GLN A 4 -1.67 -10.54 11.71
C GLN A 4 -2.83 -9.52 11.72
N ILE A 5 -3.76 -9.64 10.78
CA ILE A 5 -4.96 -8.78 10.73
C ILE A 5 -5.83 -9.04 11.97
N ILE A 6 -6.19 -10.30 12.23
CA ILE A 6 -7.07 -10.66 13.35
C ILE A 6 -6.46 -10.24 14.70
N ASP A 7 -5.16 -10.48 14.89
CA ASP A 7 -4.47 -10.19 16.16
C ASP A 7 -4.28 -8.68 16.39
N ALA A 8 -4.24 -7.86 15.32
CA ALA A 8 -4.02 -6.41 15.41
C ALA A 8 -5.32 -5.59 15.41
N LEU A 9 -6.45 -6.15 14.96
CA LEU A 9 -7.71 -5.44 14.90
C LEU A 9 -8.24 -5.15 16.31
N ILE A 10 -8.42 -3.87 16.59
CA ILE A 10 -9.05 -3.38 17.82
C ILE A 10 -10.47 -2.91 17.45
N PRO A 11 -11.51 -3.27 18.23
CA PRO A 11 -12.85 -2.74 18.02
C PRO A 11 -12.83 -1.21 17.97
N SER A 12 -13.33 -0.65 16.86
CA SER A 12 -13.29 0.77 16.57
C SER A 12 -14.57 1.17 15.85
N SER A 13 -15.04 2.39 16.10
CA SER A 13 -16.14 3.02 15.34
C SER A 13 -15.70 3.51 13.96
N PHE A 14 -14.39 3.53 13.69
CA PHE A 14 -13.82 4.01 12.44
C PHE A 14 -13.24 2.86 11.60
N PRO A 15 -13.39 2.91 10.26
CA PRO A 15 -12.75 1.95 9.38
C PRO A 15 -11.22 2.01 9.53
N PRO A 16 -10.53 0.87 9.60
CA PRO A 16 -9.08 0.86 9.73
C PRO A 16 -8.39 1.17 8.40
N ILE A 17 -7.20 1.75 8.48
CA ILE A 17 -6.25 1.81 7.36
C ILE A 17 -5.22 0.70 7.58
N ILE A 18 -5.03 -0.16 6.58
CA ILE A 18 -4.08 -1.27 6.62
C ILE A 18 -2.99 -1.01 5.59
N ALA A 19 -1.74 -0.87 6.04
CA ALA A 19 -0.59 -0.85 5.16
C ALA A 19 -0.10 -2.28 4.90
N TYR A 20 -0.19 -2.72 3.64
CA TYR A 20 0.39 -3.98 3.20
C TYR A 20 1.87 -3.78 2.85
N GLU A 21 2.75 -4.42 3.63
CA GLU A 21 4.19 -4.40 3.43
C GLU A 21 4.73 -5.79 3.03
N PRO A 22 5.03 -6.01 1.74
CA PRO A 22 5.73 -7.21 1.32
C PRO A 22 7.18 -7.17 1.82
N VAL A 23 7.48 -7.87 2.94
CA VAL A 23 8.78 -7.81 3.64
C VAL A 23 9.99 -8.01 2.72
N TRP A 24 9.90 -8.92 1.75
CA TRP A 24 10.98 -9.19 0.78
C TRP A 24 11.25 -8.03 -0.21
N ALA A 25 10.26 -7.16 -0.41
CA ALA A 25 10.34 -5.99 -1.28
C ALA A 25 10.81 -4.73 -0.55
N ILE A 26 10.88 -4.74 0.79
CA ILE A 26 11.29 -3.58 1.58
C ILE A 26 12.79 -3.32 1.34
N GLY A 27 13.12 -2.11 0.88
CA GLY A 27 14.51 -1.67 0.66
C GLY A 27 15.25 -2.36 -0.49
N SER A 28 14.62 -3.30 -1.21
CA SER A 28 15.27 -4.04 -2.29
C SER A 28 15.14 -3.39 -3.67
N GLY A 29 14.32 -2.33 -3.79
CA GLY A 29 13.98 -1.70 -5.06
C GLY A 29 13.05 -2.56 -5.95
N LYS A 30 12.69 -3.76 -5.50
CA LYS A 30 11.80 -4.68 -6.22
C LYS A 30 10.36 -4.44 -5.81
N THR A 31 9.45 -4.54 -6.78
CA THR A 31 8.00 -4.49 -6.55
C THR A 31 7.42 -5.87 -6.91
N PRO A 32 6.52 -6.45 -6.10
CA PRO A 32 5.78 -7.63 -6.51
C PRO A 32 5.01 -7.40 -7.80
N ASP A 33 4.63 -8.49 -8.47
CA ASP A 33 3.75 -8.40 -9.63
C ASP A 33 2.41 -7.72 -9.23
N PRO A 34 1.87 -6.80 -10.06
CA PRO A 34 0.59 -6.14 -9.82
C PRO A 34 -0.57 -7.09 -9.48
N ALA A 35 -0.65 -8.25 -10.13
CA ALA A 35 -1.70 -9.24 -9.87
C ALA A 35 -1.55 -9.82 -8.46
N SER A 36 -0.32 -10.13 -8.03
CA SER A 36 -0.05 -10.60 -6.67
C SER A 36 -0.40 -9.53 -5.61
N ILE A 37 -0.18 -8.26 -5.91
CA ILE A 37 -0.60 -7.17 -5.02
C ILE A 37 -2.13 -7.11 -4.93
N LYS A 38 -2.82 -7.20 -6.07
CA LYS A 38 -4.28 -7.20 -6.13
C LYS A 38 -4.90 -8.36 -5.34
N GLU A 39 -4.35 -9.57 -5.47
CA GLU A 39 -4.80 -10.74 -4.69
C GLU A 39 -4.71 -10.49 -3.18
N VAL A 40 -3.61 -9.87 -2.73
CA VAL A 40 -3.43 -9.52 -1.33
C VAL A 40 -4.43 -8.46 -0.87
N VAL A 41 -4.61 -7.39 -1.65
CA VAL A 41 -5.60 -6.33 -1.36
C VAL A 41 -7.00 -6.93 -1.26
N ASP A 42 -7.39 -7.80 -2.20
CA ASP A 42 -8.69 -8.46 -2.19
C ASP A 42 -8.89 -9.36 -0.98
N MET A 43 -7.85 -10.08 -0.57
CA MET A 43 -7.91 -10.90 0.64
C MET A 43 -8.06 -10.05 1.91
N ILE A 44 -7.34 -8.92 2.00
CA ILE A 44 -7.47 -7.97 3.10
C ILE A 44 -8.90 -7.41 3.15
N LYS A 45 -9.42 -6.89 2.02
CA LYS A 45 -10.78 -6.35 1.95
C LYS A 45 -11.84 -7.43 2.20
N LYS A 46 -11.63 -8.68 1.78
CA LYS A 46 -12.53 -9.79 2.14
C LYS A 46 -12.53 -10.08 3.65
N THR A 47 -11.41 -9.86 4.32
CA THR A 47 -11.27 -10.08 5.77
C THR A 47 -11.79 -8.87 6.57
N VAL A 48 -11.60 -7.65 6.03
CA VAL A 48 -11.99 -6.37 6.64
C VAL A 48 -12.64 -5.49 5.56
N PRO A 49 -13.95 -5.65 5.28
CA PRO A 49 -14.64 -5.05 4.13
C PRO A 49 -14.50 -3.53 3.99
N ASN A 50 -14.40 -2.81 5.11
CA ASN A 50 -14.35 -1.35 5.11
C ASN A 50 -12.92 -0.79 5.26
N ALA A 51 -11.90 -1.64 5.18
CA ALA A 51 -10.52 -1.16 5.31
C ALA A 51 -10.07 -0.42 4.04
N SER A 52 -9.40 0.72 4.24
CA SER A 52 -8.53 1.29 3.20
C SER A 52 -7.21 0.53 3.24
N VAL A 53 -6.75 0.05 2.08
CA VAL A 53 -5.52 -0.73 1.97
C VAL A 53 -4.47 0.12 1.26
N LEU A 54 -3.41 0.47 1.99
CA LEU A 54 -2.25 1.17 1.44
C LEU A 54 -1.17 0.17 1.03
N TYR A 55 -0.43 0.45 -0.04
CA TYR A 55 0.80 -0.28 -0.35
C TYR A 55 1.99 0.36 0.35
N GLY A 56 2.71 -0.40 1.18
CA GLY A 56 3.89 0.06 1.94
C GLY A 56 5.22 -0.56 1.51
N GLY A 57 5.29 -1.20 0.34
CA GLY A 57 6.54 -1.72 -0.21
C GLY A 57 7.42 -0.63 -0.85
N SER A 58 8.28 -1.04 -1.79
CA SER A 58 9.21 -0.13 -2.48
C SER A 58 8.49 0.79 -3.49
N VAL A 59 7.92 1.90 -3.01
CA VAL A 59 7.32 2.96 -3.85
C VAL A 59 8.39 3.92 -4.39
N ASN A 60 8.25 4.31 -5.66
CA ASN A 60 9.05 5.35 -6.31
C ASN A 60 8.24 6.04 -7.43
N GLY A 61 8.81 7.09 -8.04
CA GLY A 61 8.15 7.84 -9.11
C GLY A 61 7.87 7.06 -10.40
N SER A 62 8.36 5.83 -10.57
CA SER A 62 8.05 5.01 -11.75
C SER A 62 6.88 4.05 -11.56
N ASN A 63 6.53 3.74 -10.31
CA ASN A 63 5.53 2.72 -9.99
C ASN A 63 4.33 3.24 -9.19
N ALA A 64 4.38 4.46 -8.65
CA ALA A 64 3.34 5.00 -7.78
C ALA A 64 1.95 5.01 -8.42
N GLN A 65 1.81 5.47 -9.67
CA GLN A 65 0.52 5.44 -10.37
C GLN A 65 -0.06 4.02 -10.49
N LYS A 66 0.76 3.04 -10.86
CA LYS A 66 0.31 1.64 -11.01
C LYS A 66 -0.10 1.03 -9.67
N LEU A 67 0.64 1.33 -8.61
CA LEU A 67 0.34 0.86 -7.26
C LEU A 67 -0.93 1.52 -6.70
N GLY A 68 -1.09 2.83 -6.93
CA GLY A 68 -2.28 3.60 -6.56
C GLY A 68 -3.54 3.19 -7.33
N ALA A 69 -3.41 2.65 -8.53
CA ALA A 69 -4.56 2.08 -9.25
C ALA A 69 -5.05 0.73 -8.65
N ILE A 70 -4.22 0.07 -7.83
CA ILE A 70 -4.50 -1.25 -7.24
C ILE A 70 -4.92 -1.12 -5.77
N CYS A 71 -4.37 -0.12 -5.07
CA CYS A 71 -4.53 0.10 -3.63
C CYS A 71 -5.25 1.43 -3.38
N ASP A 72 -5.81 1.64 -2.20
CA ASP A 72 -6.50 2.89 -1.86
C ASP A 72 -5.53 4.05 -1.54
N GLY A 73 -4.22 3.80 -1.62
CA GLY A 73 -3.16 4.78 -1.44
C GLY A 73 -1.80 4.12 -1.19
N LEU A 74 -0.80 4.93 -0.84
CA LEU A 74 0.59 4.50 -0.66
C LEU A 74 1.11 4.93 0.71
N LEU A 75 1.83 4.03 1.39
CA LEU A 75 2.66 4.35 2.54
C LEU A 75 4.11 4.49 2.06
N VAL A 76 4.56 5.73 1.82
CA VAL A 76 5.85 5.99 1.17
C VAL A 76 6.99 6.04 2.19
N GLY A 77 7.92 5.09 2.09
CA GLY A 77 9.13 5.01 2.92
C GLY A 77 10.24 5.94 2.44
N SER A 78 11.40 5.39 2.05
CA SER A 78 12.61 6.16 1.71
C SER A 78 12.42 7.26 0.66
N ALA A 79 11.53 7.06 -0.32
CA ALA A 79 11.24 8.06 -1.35
C ALA A 79 10.57 9.34 -0.80
N SER A 80 10.01 9.30 0.42
CA SER A 80 9.46 10.50 1.09
C SER A 80 10.52 11.49 1.56
N LYS A 81 11.79 11.07 1.63
CA LYS A 81 12.91 11.92 2.07
C LYS A 81 13.43 12.85 0.98
N ASP A 82 13.07 12.57 -0.27
CA ASP A 82 13.40 13.39 -1.43
C ASP A 82 12.15 14.17 -1.86
N VAL A 83 12.19 15.49 -1.70
CA VAL A 83 11.01 16.34 -1.89
C VAL A 83 10.48 16.26 -3.32
N GLU A 84 11.37 16.28 -4.31
CA GLU A 84 11.00 16.24 -5.73
C GLU A 84 10.32 14.91 -6.08
N THR A 85 10.91 13.79 -5.67
CA THR A 85 10.34 12.45 -5.85
C THR A 85 8.99 12.32 -5.13
N PHE A 86 8.88 12.85 -3.90
CA PHE A 86 7.65 12.73 -3.13
C PHE A 86 6.50 13.55 -3.75
N ILE A 87 6.79 14.76 -4.23
CA ILE A 87 5.81 15.57 -4.99
C ILE A 87 5.38 14.84 -6.26
N GLN A 88 6.32 14.25 -7.00
CA GLN A 88 6.01 13.48 -8.21
C GLN A 88 5.07 12.30 -7.90
N ILE A 89 5.30 11.58 -6.79
CA ILE A 89 4.43 10.49 -6.35
C ILE A 89 3.02 11.00 -6.05
N ILE A 90 2.88 12.15 -5.36
CA ILE A 90 1.59 12.76 -5.06
C ILE A 90 0.84 13.11 -6.34
N GLN A 91 1.51 13.80 -7.28
CA GLN A 91 0.92 14.19 -8.56
C GLN A 91 0.44 12.99 -9.39
N GLN A 92 1.16 11.87 -9.33
CA GLN A 92 0.75 10.63 -9.99
C GLN A 92 -0.50 10.00 -9.39
N LEU A 93 -0.72 10.15 -8.07
CA LEU A 93 -1.93 9.69 -7.41
C LEU A 93 -3.12 10.61 -7.67
N GLU A 94 -2.92 11.92 -7.75
CA GLU A 94 -3.99 12.87 -8.09
C GLU A 94 -4.50 12.72 -9.52
N ALA A 95 -3.72 12.10 -10.40
CA ALA A 95 -4.08 11.87 -11.81
C ALA A 95 -4.85 10.55 -12.05
N LEU A 96 -5.18 9.79 -11.00
CA LEU A 96 -5.96 8.54 -11.07
C LEU A 96 -7.46 8.81 -10.91
#